data_AF-A0A962D231-F1
#
_entry.id   AF-A0A962D231-F1
#
_cell.length_a   1.000
_cell.length_b   1.000
_cell.length_c   1.000
_cell.angle_alpha   90.00
_cell.angle_beta   90.00
_cell.angle_gamma   90.00
#
_symmetry.space_group_name_H-M   'P 1'
#
loop_
_entity.id
_entity.type
_entity.pdbx_description
1 polymer ?
#
loop_
_entity_poly.entity_id
_entity_poly.type
_entity_poly.pdbx_seq_one_letter_code
_entity_poly.pdbx_strand_id
1 'polypeptide(L)' 'NILANEKLMKLIMQAIETLPESRRIAVKLRLQGFSVKEMCEMTGWSFYKAENLSKRAMAALKDKLVSLGIDYEIN' A
#
# COMPACT_ATOMS: atom_id res chain seq x y z
N ASN A 1 -18.62 11.61 8.22
CA ASN A 1 -18.43 11.57 9.67
C ASN A 1 -16.93 11.44 9.95
N ILE A 2 -16.28 12.44 10.54
CA ILE A 2 -14.82 12.52 10.71
C ILE A 2 -14.28 11.29 11.48
N LEU A 3 -15.01 10.83 12.49
CA LEU A 3 -14.65 9.65 13.30
C LEU A 3 -14.60 8.35 12.49
N ALA A 4 -15.46 8.21 11.47
CA ALA A 4 -15.46 7.04 10.60
C ALA A 4 -14.21 7.01 9.70
N ASN A 5 -13.77 8.19 9.22
CA ASN A 5 -12.56 8.32 8.41
C ASN A 5 -11.30 8.01 9.22
N GLU A 6 -11.20 8.49 10.47
CA GLU A 6 -10.06 8.21 11.35
C GLU A 6 -9.95 6.71 11.68
N LYS A 7 -11.08 6.06 11.97
CA LYS A 7 -11.13 4.62 12.22
C LYS A 7 -10.70 3.82 10.99
N LEU A 8 -11.20 4.18 9.80
CA LEU A 8 -10.80 3.56 8.54
C LEU A 8 -9.29 3.73 8.30
N MET A 9 -8.76 4.94 8.49
CA MET A 9 -7.33 5.17 8.31
C MET A 9 -6.48 4.36 9.28
N LYS A 10 -6.90 4.23 10.54
CA LYS A 10 -6.20 3.40 11.51
C LYS A 10 -6.17 1.92 11.09
N LEU A 11 -7.28 1.40 10.55
CA LEU A 11 -7.36 0.03 10.04
C LEU A 11 -6.46 -0.18 8.82
N ILE A 12 -6.46 0.78 7.89
CA ILE A 12 -5.55 0.76 6.73
C ILE A 12 -4.09 0.75 7.20
N MET A 13 -3.71 1.65 8.11
CA MET A 13 -2.35 1.70 8.64
C MET A 13 -1.94 0.40 9.34
N GLN A 14 -2.83 -0.18 10.16
CA GLN A 14 -2.60 -1.48 10.80
C GLN A 14 -2.43 -2.60 9.76
N ALA A 15 -3.25 -2.63 8.72
CA ALA A 15 -3.13 -3.59 7.63
C ALA A 15 -1.76 -3.47 6.94
N ILE A 16 -1.32 -2.24 6.65
CA ILE A 16 0.00 -1.97 6.07
C ILE A 16 1.12 -2.49 6.96
N GLU A 17 1.06 -2.24 8.28
CA GLU A 17 2.12 -2.65 9.19
C GLU A 17 2.28 -4.19 9.32
N THR A 18 1.27 -4.97 8.94
CA THR A 18 1.39 -6.45 8.89
C THR A 18 2.14 -6.98 7.66
N LEU A 19 2.41 -6.14 6.65
CA LEU A 19 3.11 -6.57 5.45
C LEU A 19 4.63 -6.65 5.68
N PRO A 20 5.36 -7.48 4.90
CA PRO A 20 6.82 -7.42 4.84
C PRO A 20 7.31 -6.02 4.52
N GLU A 21 8.45 -5.61 5.09
CA GLU A 21 8.96 -4.23 5.04
C GLU A 21 8.97 -3.62 3.65
N SER A 22 9.51 -4.35 2.66
CA SER A 22 9.56 -3.86 1.27
C SER A 22 8.17 -3.61 0.68
N ARG A 23 7.16 -4.38 1.10
CA ARG A 23 5.76 -4.15 0.69
C ARG A 23 5.14 -2.99 1.45
N ARG A 24 5.47 -2.77 2.73
CA ARG A 24 5.04 -1.58 3.47
C ARG A 24 5.48 -0.31 2.78
N ILE A 25 6.76 -0.24 2.41
CA ILE A 25 7.34 0.90 1.70
C ILE A 25 6.62 1.10 0.36
N ALA A 26 6.50 0.03 -0.44
CA ALA A 26 5.88 0.12 -1.76
C ALA A 26 4.42 0.55 -1.71
N VAL A 27 3.61 0.02 -0.78
CA VAL A 27 2.20 0.43 -0.63
C VAL A 27 2.08 1.88 -0.18
N LYS A 28 2.90 2.34 0.77
CA LYS A 28 2.88 3.74 1.22
C LYS A 28 3.17 4.69 0.05
N LEU A 29 4.19 4.39 -0.74
CA LEU A 29 4.53 5.18 -1.93
C LEU A 29 3.41 5.18 -2.98
N ARG A 30 2.79 4.02 -3.23
CA ARG A 30 1.70 3.91 -4.21
C ARG A 30 0.43 4.63 -3.77
N LEU A 31 0.05 4.54 -2.49
CA LEU A 31 -1.08 5.30 -1.93
C LEU A 31 -0.84 6.82 -1.96
N GLN A 32 0.43 7.25 -1.92
CA GLN A 32 0.82 8.64 -2.10
C GLN A 32 0.87 9.10 -3.57
N GLY A 33 0.65 8.18 -4.52
CA GLY A 33 0.60 8.50 -5.96
C GLY A 33 1.92 8.37 -6.70
N PHE A 34 3.02 7.98 -6.04
CA PHE A 34 4.33 7.89 -6.70
C PHE A 34 4.37 6.80 -7.77
N SER A 35 4.85 7.15 -8.96
CA SER A 35 5.10 6.26 -10.09
C SER A 35 6.21 5.25 -9.80
N VAL A 36 6.30 4.19 -10.61
CA VAL A 36 7.40 3.20 -10.50
C VAL A 36 8.77 3.86 -10.67
N LYS A 37 8.86 4.88 -11.54
CA LYS A 37 10.09 5.64 -11.76
C LYS A 37 10.53 6.38 -10.49
N GLU A 38 9.62 7.15 -9.88
CA GLU A 38 9.90 7.87 -8.62
C GLU A 38 10.23 6.90 -7.49
N MET A 39 9.55 5.75 -7.42
CA MET A 39 9.89 4.71 -6.45
C MET A 39 11.34 4.21 -6.63
N CYS A 40 11.82 4.05 -7.86
CA CYS A 40 13.22 3.66 -8.11
C CYS A 40 14.18 4.73 -7.60
N GLU A 41 13.91 6.00 -7.89
CA GLU A 41 14.72 7.15 -7.48
C GLU A 41 14.78 7.27 -5.94
N MET A 42 13.67 7.05 -5.24
CA MET A 42 13.59 7.15 -3.78
C MET A 42 14.22 5.96 -3.04
N THR A 43 14.18 4.76 -3.62
CA THR A 43 14.54 3.52 -2.92
C THR A 43 15.84 2.88 -3.39
N GLY A 44 16.37 3.30 -4.54
CA GLY A 44 17.48 2.64 -5.22
C GLY A 44 17.13 1.26 -5.79
N TRP A 45 15.85 0.87 -5.81
CA TRP A 45 15.43 -0.40 -6.42
C TRP A 45 15.55 -0.36 -7.94
N SER A 46 15.83 -1.51 -8.55
CA SER A 46 15.69 -1.67 -9.99
C SER A 46 14.23 -1.49 -10.41
N PHE A 47 14.01 -1.07 -11.65
CA PHE A 47 12.66 -0.92 -12.22
C PHE A 47 11.81 -2.17 -12.01
N TYR A 48 12.35 -3.34 -12.34
CA TYR A 48 11.64 -4.62 -12.18
C TYR A 48 11.27 -4.92 -10.72
N LYS A 49 12.14 -4.57 -9.76
CA LYS A 49 11.84 -4.74 -8.33
C LYS A 49 10.75 -3.78 -7.88
N ALA A 50 10.83 -2.50 -8.25
CA ALA A 50 9.85 -1.49 -7.91
C ALA A 50 8.48 -1.77 -8.53
N GLU A 51 8.43 -2.16 -9.80
CA GLU A 51 7.20 -2.53 -10.51
C GLU A 51 6.51 -3.73 -9.83
N ASN A 52 7.28 -4.78 -9.54
CA ASN A 52 6.74 -5.97 -8.89
C ASN A 52 6.31 -5.71 -7.44
N LEU A 53 7.06 -4.90 -6.70
CA LEU A 53 6.67 -4.51 -5.34
C LEU A 53 5.40 -3.66 -5.34
N SER A 54 5.27 -2.72 -6.28
CA SER A 54 4.05 -1.92 -6.45
C SER A 54 2.83 -2.81 -6.64
N LYS A 55 2.84 -3.72 -7.62
CA LYS A 55 1.72 -4.63 -7.90
C LYS A 55 1.41 -5.54 -6.71
N ARG A 56 2.43 -6.21 -6.16
CA ARG A 56 2.23 -7.19 -5.07
C ARG A 56 1.85 -6.56 -3.75
N ALA A 57 2.35 -5.36 -3.45
CA ALA A 57 1.99 -4.67 -2.22
C ALA A 57 0.54 -4.20 -2.27
N MET A 58 0.09 -3.61 -3.38
CA MET A 58 -1.30 -3.17 -3.53
C MET A 58 -2.29 -4.35 -3.48
N ALA A 59 -1.95 -5.46 -4.14
CA ALA A 59 -2.74 -6.69 -4.03
C ALA A 59 -2.81 -7.20 -2.57
N ALA A 60 -1.68 -7.27 -1.87
CA ALA A 60 -1.65 -7.71 -0.48
C ALA A 60 -2.43 -6.77 0.47
N LEU A 61 -2.41 -5.46 0.21
CA LEU A 61 -3.25 -4.52 0.96
C LEU A 61 -4.73 -4.79 0.70
N LYS A 62 -5.13 -4.97 -0.56
CA LYS A 62 -6.51 -5.30 -0.93
C LYS A 62 -6.98 -6.57 -0.22
N ASP A 63 -6.22 -7.65 -0.31
CA ASP A 63 -6.55 -8.93 0.34
C ASP A 63 -6.70 -8.76 1.85
N LYS A 64 -5.85 -7.93 2.46
CA LYS A 64 -5.91 -7.66 3.90
C LYS A 64 -7.16 -6.86 4.27
N LEU A 65 -7.52 -5.83 3.51
CA LEU A 65 -8.72 -5.04 3.75
C LEU A 65 -9.99 -5.90 3.60
N VAL A 66 -10.05 -6.72 2.55
CA VAL A 66 -11.15 -7.69 2.34
C VAL A 66 -11.27 -8.64 3.54
N SER A 67 -10.15 -9.16 4.05
CA SER A 67 -10.17 -10.05 5.24
C SER A 67 -10.66 -9.36 6.53
N LEU A 68 -10.65 -8.03 6.57
CA LEU A 68 -11.16 -7.21 7.67
C LEU A 68 -12.61 -6.76 7.44
N GLY A 69 -13.26 -7.21 6.36
CA GLY A 69 -14.60 -6.79 5.98
C GLY A 69 -14.67 -5.35 5.46
N ILE A 70 -13.55 -4.81 4.99
CA ILE A 70 -13.46 -3.47 4.41
C ILE A 70 -13.44 -3.62 2.90
N ASP A 71 -14.52 -3.20 2.24
CA ASP A 71 -14.55 -3.10 0.79
C ASP A 71 -13.91 -1.77 0.37
N TYR A 72 -12.78 -1.83 -0.32
CA TYR A 72 -12.04 -0.66 -0.78
C TYR A 72 -11.76 -0.80 -2.26
N GLU A 73 -12.40 0.05 -3.07
CA GLU A 73 -12.07 0.19 -4.48
C GLU A 73 -10.74 0.92 -4.63
N ILE A 74 -9.71 0.19 -5.07
CA ILE A 74 -8.44 0.78 -5.50
C ILE A 74 -8.68 1.26 -6.94
N ASN A 75 -8.95 2.57 -7.09
CA ASN A 75 -8.93 3.25 -8.38
C ASN A 75 -7.48 3.47 -8.86
#